data_AF-A0A9D1QVA6-F1
#
_entry.id   AF-A0A9D1QVA6-F1
#
_cell.length_a   1.000
_cell.length_b   1.000
_cell.length_c   1.000
_cell.angle_alpha   90.00
_cell.angle_beta   90.00
_cell.angle_gamma   90.00
#
_symmetry.space_group_name_H-M   'P 1'
#
loop_
_entity.id
_entity.type
_entity.pdbx_description
1 polymer ?
#
loop_
_entity_poly.entity_id
_entity_poly.type
_entity_poly.pdbx_seq_one_letter_code
_entity_poly.pdbx_strand_id
1 'polypeptide(L)'
;MQDTSAIGEVVIQTLLQALLPDVTAKVQDRLQPNDDLITAQQVNKEYYHVSNDLTQRIVNQHGFPQTPIPGSKYPKYSRRAVEKFVADHQDYHI
;
A
#
# COMPACT_ATOMS: atom_id res chain seq x y z
N MET A 1 26.94 -22.65 -45.69
CA MET A 1 27.21 -21.88 -44.46
C MET A 1 25.90 -21.84 -43.70
N GLN A 2 25.83 -22.55 -42.57
CA GLN A 2 24.58 -22.80 -41.83
C GLN A 2 24.09 -21.53 -41.13
N ASP A 3 22.78 -21.37 -41.10
CA ASP A 3 21.96 -20.31 -40.49
C ASP A 3 22.21 -20.09 -38.99
N THR A 4 23.38 -19.57 -38.62
CA THR A 4 23.68 -19.17 -37.24
C THR A 4 22.95 -17.89 -36.81
N SER A 5 22.46 -17.09 -37.77
CA SER A 5 21.77 -15.83 -37.48
C SER A 5 20.36 -16.04 -36.90
N ALA A 6 19.62 -17.05 -37.40
CA ALA A 6 18.25 -17.32 -36.96
C ALA A 6 18.19 -17.87 -35.53
N ILE A 7 19.19 -18.66 -35.12
CA ILE A 7 19.25 -19.23 -33.77
C ILE A 7 19.53 -18.14 -32.73
N GLY A 8 20.44 -17.20 -33.03
CA GLY A 8 20.76 -16.09 -32.14
C GLY A 8 19.55 -15.19 -31.85
N GLU A 9 18.74 -14.93 -32.86
CA GLU A 9 17.56 -14.06 -32.76
C GLU A 9 16.43 -14.72 -31.97
N VAL A 10 16.20 -16.03 -32.16
CA VAL A 10 15.23 -16.82 -31.38
C VAL A 10 15.65 -16.93 -29.91
N VAL A 11 16.95 -17.10 -29.64
CA VAL A 11 17.47 -17.15 -28.26
C VAL A 11 17.28 -15.80 -27.56
N ILE A 12 17.57 -14.69 -28.24
CA ILE A 12 17.37 -13.34 -27.69
C ILE A 12 15.88 -13.06 -27.41
N GLN A 13 14.98 -13.43 -28.33
CA GLN A 13 13.54 -13.27 -28.12
C GLN A 13 13.02 -14.13 -26.96
N THR A 14 13.53 -15.35 -26.82
CA THR A 14 13.15 -16.25 -25.72
C THR A 14 13.65 -15.72 -24.37
N LEU A 15 14.89 -15.18 -24.33
CA LEU A 15 15.45 -14.55 -23.12
C LEU A 15 14.70 -13.26 -22.74
N LEU A 16 14.32 -12.44 -23.72
CA LEU A 16 13.49 -11.26 -23.49
C LEU A 16 12.10 -11.64 -22.96
N GLN A 17 11.43 -12.63 -23.55
CA GLN A 17 10.15 -13.13 -23.05
C GLN A 17 10.23 -13.74 -21.65
N ALA A 18 11.36 -14.37 -21.29
CA ALA A 18 11.58 -14.90 -19.94
C ALA A 18 11.88 -13.81 -18.90
N LEU A 19 12.54 -12.72 -19.31
CA LEU A 19 12.90 -11.60 -18.42
C LEU A 19 11.77 -10.57 -18.25
N LEU A 20 10.89 -10.44 -19.24
CA LEU A 20 9.73 -9.56 -19.19
C LEU A 20 8.82 -9.79 -17.97
N PRO A 21 8.39 -11.01 -17.61
CA PRO A 21 7.49 -11.22 -16.47
C PRO A 21 8.12 -10.81 -15.14
N ASP A 22 9.43 -11.03 -14.93
CA ASP A 22 10.13 -10.64 -13.70
C ASP A 22 10.30 -9.12 -13.59
N VAL A 23 10.64 -8.46 -14.70
CA VAL A 23 10.74 -6.99 -14.74
C VAL A 23 9.36 -6.37 -14.58
N THR A 24 8.34 -6.95 -15.22
CA THR A 24 6.96 -6.47 -15.15
C THR A 24 6.39 -6.68 -13.74
N ALA A 25 6.68 -7.80 -13.09
CA ALA A 25 6.27 -8.05 -11.70
C ALA A 25 6.93 -7.06 -10.73
N LYS A 26 8.23 -6.79 -10.86
CA LYS A 26 8.93 -5.80 -10.02
C LYS A 26 8.45 -4.37 -10.26
N VAL A 27 8.11 -4.04 -11.50
CA VAL A 27 7.56 -2.73 -11.85
C VAL A 27 6.11 -2.61 -11.37
N GLN A 28 5.29 -3.66 -11.50
CA GLN A 28 3.94 -3.71 -10.93
C GLN A 28 3.95 -3.62 -9.40
N ASP A 29 4.90 -4.27 -8.72
CA ASP A 29 5.05 -4.19 -7.27
C ASP A 29 5.41 -2.76 -6.82
N ARG A 30 6.24 -2.05 -7.60
CA ARG A 30 6.56 -0.63 -7.38
C ARG A 30 5.48 0.36 -7.84
N LEU A 31 4.57 -0.07 -8.71
CA LEU A 31 3.43 0.71 -9.19
C LEU A 31 2.16 0.46 -8.35
N GLN A 32 2.20 -0.48 -7.40
CA GLN A 32 1.16 -0.56 -6.38
C GLN A 32 1.06 0.83 -5.73
N PRO A 33 -0.14 1.43 -5.68
CA PRO A 33 -0.28 2.76 -5.10
C PRO A 33 0.26 2.70 -3.68
N ASN A 34 1.36 3.40 -3.43
CA ASN A 34 1.89 3.56 -2.08
C ASN A 34 0.74 4.13 -1.25
N ASP A 35 0.24 3.31 -0.34
CA ASP A 35 -0.89 3.70 0.49
C ASP A 35 -0.44 4.88 1.35
N ASP A 36 -1.18 5.99 1.30
CA ASP A 36 -0.79 7.21 1.98
C ASP A 36 -0.82 7.00 3.49
N LEU A 37 0.35 7.08 4.11
CA LEU A 37 0.50 6.88 5.55
C LEU A 37 0.25 8.19 6.30
N ILE A 38 -0.88 8.25 6.98
CA ILE A 38 -1.33 9.41 7.75
C ILE A 38 -1.02 9.27 9.24
N THR A 39 -0.97 10.40 9.93
CA THR A 39 -0.81 10.51 11.39
C THR A 39 -2.16 10.53 12.09
N ALA A 40 -2.18 10.28 13.41
CA ALA A 40 -3.41 10.40 14.20
C ALA A 40 -4.05 11.80 14.09
N GLN A 41 -3.26 12.87 14.00
CA GLN A 41 -3.78 14.22 13.79
C GLN A 41 -4.47 14.38 12.43
N GLN A 42 -3.93 13.77 11.37
CA GLN A 42 -4.56 13.78 10.05
C GLN A 42 -5.83 12.93 10.04
N VAL A 43 -5.82 11.76 10.69
CA VAL A 43 -7.03 10.95 10.91
C VAL A 43 -8.13 11.78 11.55
N ASN A 44 -7.80 12.52 12.62
CA ASN A 44 -8.76 13.38 13.27
C ASN A 44 -9.24 14.52 12.37
N LYS A 45 -8.32 15.20 11.69
CA LYS A 45 -8.64 16.33 10.82
C LYS A 45 -9.53 15.93 9.64
N GLU A 46 -9.42 14.71 9.15
CA GLU A 46 -10.09 14.26 7.94
C GLU A 46 -11.37 13.44 8.19
N TYR A 47 -11.48 12.74 9.33
CA TYR A 47 -12.59 11.80 9.57
C TYR A 47 -13.41 12.08 10.83
N TYR A 48 -12.77 12.40 11.97
CA TYR A 48 -13.46 12.40 13.27
C TYR A 48 -13.75 13.80 13.84
N HIS A 49 -12.90 14.80 13.57
CA HIS A 49 -13.02 16.18 14.03
C HIS A 49 -13.25 16.36 15.55
N VAL A 50 -12.63 15.50 16.37
CA VAL A 50 -12.74 15.48 17.85
C VAL A 50 -11.51 16.07 18.54
N SER A 51 -11.49 16.07 19.88
CA SER A 51 -10.30 16.45 20.65
C SER A 51 -9.14 15.46 20.45
N ASN A 52 -7.92 15.93 20.70
CA ASN A 52 -6.73 15.08 20.54
C ASN A 52 -6.75 13.87 21.50
N ASP A 53 -7.25 14.02 22.73
CA ASP A 53 -7.41 12.91 23.68
C ASP A 53 -8.37 11.84 23.17
N LEU A 54 -9.52 12.25 22.60
CA LEU A 54 -10.48 11.31 22.02
C LEU A 54 -9.91 10.63 20.78
N THR A 55 -9.18 11.37 19.94
CA THR A 55 -8.47 10.81 18.79
C THR A 55 -7.52 9.70 19.23
N GLN A 56 -6.70 9.94 20.26
CA GLN A 56 -5.77 8.93 20.77
C GLN A 56 -6.50 7.68 21.27
N ARG A 57 -7.66 7.82 21.90
CA ARG A 57 -8.47 6.66 22.31
C ARG A 57 -8.98 5.87 21.11
N ILE A 58 -9.45 6.55 20.07
CA ILE A 58 -9.95 5.93 18.83
C ILE A 58 -8.84 5.17 18.11
N VAL A 59 -7.67 5.78 17.89
CA VAL A 59 -6.59 5.13 17.13
C VAL A 59 -5.88 4.01 17.90
N ASN A 60 -6.01 3.99 19.23
CA ASN A 60 -5.48 2.94 20.10
C ASN A 60 -6.52 1.86 20.43
N GLN A 61 -7.76 1.97 19.96
CA GLN A 61 -8.75 0.93 20.19
C GLN A 61 -8.36 -0.37 19.47
N HIS A 62 -8.73 -1.50 20.07
CA HIS A 62 -8.48 -2.80 19.46
C HIS A 62 -9.21 -2.91 18.12
N GLY A 63 -8.48 -3.26 17.05
CA GLY A 63 -9.02 -3.38 15.70
C GLY A 63 -8.89 -2.13 14.84
N PHE A 64 -8.40 -1.00 15.36
CA PHE A 64 -8.06 0.14 14.51
C PHE A 64 -6.89 -0.21 13.58
N PRO A 65 -6.95 0.17 12.29
CA PRO A 65 -5.92 -0.19 11.33
C PRO A 65 -4.61 0.55 11.60
N GLN A 66 -3.63 -0.14 12.19
CA GLN A 66 -2.29 0.39 12.45
C GLN A 66 -1.29 -0.17 11.45
N THR A 67 -0.45 0.70 10.88
CA THR A 67 0.64 0.27 9.99
C THR A 67 1.97 0.36 10.76
N PRO A 68 2.57 -0.78 11.13
CA PRO A 68 3.86 -0.77 11.82
C PRO A 68 4.95 -0.29 10.87
N ILE A 69 5.65 0.78 11.25
CA ILE A 69 6.83 1.27 10.53
C ILE A 69 8.07 0.97 11.37
N PRO A 70 8.99 0.10 10.91
CA PRO A 70 10.24 -0.19 11.60
C PRO A 70 11.01 1.09 11.91
N GLY A 71 11.36 1.31 13.18
CA GLY A 71 12.14 2.48 13.63
C GLY A 71 11.34 3.78 13.81
N SER A 72 10.04 3.81 13.54
CA SER A 72 9.22 5.00 13.84
C SER A 72 8.79 5.02 15.29
N LYS A 73 9.04 6.13 16.00
CA LYS A 73 8.51 6.38 17.35
C LYS A 73 7.00 6.67 17.34
N TYR A 74 6.48 7.12 16.19
CA TYR A 74 5.08 7.52 16.06
C TYR A 74 4.34 6.54 15.13
N PRO A 75 3.20 5.98 15.58
CA PRO A 75 2.39 5.11 14.73
C PRO A 75 1.86 5.89 13.53
N LYS A 76 1.80 5.19 12.40
CA LYS A 76 1.21 5.66 11.17
C LYS A 76 0.06 4.74 10.79
N TYR A 77 -0.86 5.29 10.01
CA TYR A 77 -2.10 4.63 9.67
C TYR A 77 -2.26 4.70 8.15
N SER A 78 -2.57 3.59 7.50
CA SER A 78 -2.94 3.61 6.08
C SER A 78 -4.24 4.38 5.91
N ARG A 79 -4.24 5.38 5.02
CA ARG A 79 -5.43 6.18 4.70
C ARG A 79 -6.58 5.27 4.24
N ARG A 80 -6.32 4.33 3.32
CA ARG A 80 -7.35 3.41 2.82
C ARG A 80 -7.92 2.52 3.91
N ALA A 81 -7.07 2.03 4.80
CA ALA A 81 -7.51 1.18 5.90
C ALA A 81 -8.36 1.97 6.91
N VAL A 82 -7.97 3.21 7.22
CA VAL A 82 -8.76 4.12 8.07
C VAL A 82 -10.10 4.43 7.42
N GLU A 83 -10.12 4.79 6.14
CA GLU A 83 -11.35 5.08 5.39
C GLU A 83 -12.31 3.89 5.39
N LYS A 84 -11.78 2.69 5.14
CA LYS A 84 -12.57 1.46 5.23
C LYS A 84 -13.10 1.21 6.64
N PHE A 85 -12.25 1.34 7.65
CA PHE A 85 -12.66 1.17 9.05
C PHE A 85 -13.77 2.16 9.42
N VAL A 86 -13.63 3.43 9.04
CA VAL A 86 -14.64 4.47 9.26
C VAL A 86 -15.95 4.11 8.55
N ALA A 87 -15.90 3.71 7.28
CA ALA A 87 -17.09 3.29 6.54
C ALA A 87 -17.78 2.07 7.18
N ASP A 88 -17.00 1.06 7.58
CA ASP A 88 -17.51 -0.17 8.21
C ASP A 88 -18.11 0.07 9.61
N HIS A 89 -17.73 1.16 10.29
CA HIS A 89 -18.19 1.50 11.65
C HIS A 89 -19.10 2.74 11.69
N GLN A 90 -19.39 3.38 10.56
CA GLN A 90 -20.32 4.52 10.45
C GLN A 90 -21.80 4.10 10.55
N ASP A 91 -22.12 2.82 10.41
CA ASP A 91 -23.50 2.28 10.51
C ASP A 91 -24.11 2.27 11.94
N TYR A 92 -23.45 2.85 12.94
CA TYR A 92 -24.00 2.99 14.31
C TYR A 92 -24.67 4.34 14.62
N HIS A 93 -25.02 5.13 13.59
CA HIS A 93 -25.87 6.31 13.76
C HIS A 93 -27.27 6.07 13.16
N ILE A 94 -28.16 5.47 13.97
CA ILE A 94 -29.63 5.59 13.83
C ILE A 94 -30.15 6.40 15.03
#